data_AF-R4YK30-F1
#
_entry.id   AF-R4YK30-F1
#
_cell.length_a   1.000
_cell.length_b   1.000
_cell.length_c   1.000
_cell.angle_alpha   90.00
_cell.angle_beta   90.00
_cell.angle_gamma   90.00
#
_symmetry.space_group_name_H-M   'P 1'
#
loop_
_entity.id
_entity.type
_entity.pdbx_description
1 polymer ?
#
loop_
_entity_poly.entity_id
_entity_poly.type
_entity_poly.pdbx_seq_one_letter_code
_entity_poly.pdbx_strand_id
1 'polypeptide(L)'
;MQPATIKLFLTDGKPAGIRTAEISNWTGKAIAGPHSELTKLLQREELLSPGIYFLTGVDAETDMPTLYIGEAESVVKRLKQHDKREWNQVAAFVSKDENLTKAHIRYLEGALIVRANHSNAVQVLNNASSGAKLPESDQAEMDVFLEKVLQLLPLLSLGNAVDAFKIIESNDDPLNINNSESVLTCSIKGFTAKGKRTANGFVVFKDSQAVAIDRASSNRIKKKREQYLKDGLLVLNDDHLVFTKDYEFSSPSAAAAIIRGGSSNGLISWKNKNGVALKDLE
;
A
#
# COMPACT_ATOMS: atom_id res chain seq x y z
N MET A 1 12.71 10.32 -1.37
CA MET A 1 12.58 10.70 0.05
C MET A 1 13.94 11.14 0.59
N GLN A 2 13.98 12.15 1.47
CA GLN A 2 15.20 12.58 2.16
C GLN A 2 15.45 11.77 3.44
N PRO A 3 16.71 11.69 3.95
CA PRO A 3 16.99 11.09 5.25
C PRO A 3 16.16 11.74 6.36
N ALA A 4 15.62 10.92 7.27
CA ALA A 4 14.82 11.40 8.39
C ALA A 4 15.12 10.60 9.66
N THR A 5 15.14 11.29 10.80
CA THR A 5 15.19 10.67 12.12
C THR A 5 13.78 10.47 12.64
N ILE A 6 13.45 9.23 13.01
CA ILE A 6 12.12 8.85 13.49
C ILE A 6 12.25 8.45 14.96
N LYS A 7 11.46 9.10 15.82
CA LYS A 7 11.33 8.75 17.24
C LYS A 7 10.08 7.89 17.42
N LEU A 8 10.27 6.57 17.48
CA LEU A 8 9.23 5.61 17.82
C LEU A 8 9.27 5.33 19.33
N PHE A 9 8.14 5.48 20.01
CA PHE A 9 8.01 5.25 21.44
C PHE A 9 6.90 4.24 21.73
N LEU A 10 7.25 3.15 22.41
CA LEU A 10 6.33 2.10 22.83
C LEU A 10 5.85 2.44 24.25
N THR A 11 4.59 2.85 24.38
CA THR A 11 4.10 3.44 25.64
C THR A 11 4.06 2.46 26.80
N ASP A 12 3.89 1.16 26.53
CA ASP A 12 3.93 0.07 27.51
C ASP A 12 5.07 -0.92 27.23
N GLY A 13 6.01 -0.56 26.37
CA GLY A 13 7.13 -1.41 25.95
C GLY A 13 6.77 -2.53 24.97
N LYS A 14 5.50 -2.65 24.53
CA LYS A 14 5.08 -3.74 23.62
C LYS A 14 5.02 -3.25 22.17
N PRO A 15 5.64 -3.97 21.22
CA PRO A 15 5.58 -3.62 19.80
C PRO A 15 4.16 -3.57 19.21
N ALA A 16 3.27 -4.45 19.69
CA ALA A 16 1.87 -4.52 19.26
C ALA A 16 0.92 -3.63 20.09
N GLY A 17 1.41 -3.00 21.16
CA GLY A 17 0.65 -2.12 22.03
C GLY A 17 0.53 -0.70 21.48
N ILE A 18 0.17 0.24 22.35
CA ILE A 18 0.09 1.65 21.98
C ILE A 18 1.49 2.20 21.72
N ARG A 19 1.65 2.83 20.56
CA ARG A 19 2.91 3.39 20.08
C ARG A 19 2.69 4.81 19.55
N THR A 20 3.69 5.66 19.71
CA THR A 20 3.70 6.99 19.11
C THR A 20 4.92 7.14 18.22
N ALA A 21 4.77 7.80 17.07
CA ALA A 21 5.89 8.08 16.18
C ALA A 21 5.91 9.55 15.76
N GLU A 22 7.11 10.12 15.70
CA GLU A 22 7.35 11.50 15.25
C GLU A 22 8.60 11.54 14.37
N ILE A 23 8.62 12.46 13.42
CA ILE A 23 9.80 12.79 12.62
C ILE A 23 10.45 14.04 13.22
N SER A 24 11.78 14.03 13.36
CA SER A 24 12.53 15.21 13.83
C SER A 24 12.22 16.43 12.96
N ASN A 25 11.99 17.58 13.61
CA ASN A 25 11.62 18.86 12.98
C ASN A 25 10.28 18.85 12.23
N TRP A 26 9.39 17.90 12.54
CA TRP A 26 8.02 17.87 12.03
C TRP A 26 7.01 18.02 13.19
N THR A 27 5.93 18.76 12.93
CA THR A 27 4.89 19.08 13.91
C THR A 27 3.84 17.98 14.04
N GLY A 28 3.76 17.08 13.06
CA GLY A 28 2.89 15.92 13.11
C GLY A 28 3.31 14.88 14.16
N LYS A 29 2.31 14.16 14.67
CA LYS A 29 2.46 13.06 15.60
C LYS A 29 1.53 11.91 15.22
N ALA A 30 2.09 10.71 15.11
CA ALA A 30 1.33 9.50 14.92
C ALA A 30 1.08 8.81 16.27
N ILE A 31 -0.12 8.31 16.47
CA ILE A 31 -0.50 7.44 17.59
C ILE A 31 -1.17 6.21 16.98
N ALA A 32 -0.68 5.01 17.31
CA ALA A 32 -1.24 3.77 16.82
C ALA A 32 -1.41 2.75 17.93
N GLY A 33 -2.33 1.80 17.74
CA GLY A 33 -2.57 0.73 18.70
C GLY A 33 -3.66 -0.23 18.25
N PRO A 34 -3.84 -1.34 18.98
CA PRO A 34 -4.86 -2.33 18.69
C PRO A 34 -6.23 -1.87 19.18
N HIS A 35 -7.30 -2.39 18.56
CA HIS A 35 -8.68 -2.16 19.00
C HIS A 35 -8.89 -2.55 20.48
N SER A 36 -8.23 -3.62 20.93
CA SER A 36 -8.29 -4.09 22.34
C SER A 36 -7.82 -3.05 23.36
N GLU A 37 -7.07 -2.02 22.94
CA GLU A 37 -6.62 -0.92 23.80
C GLU A 37 -7.30 0.42 23.46
N LEU A 38 -8.42 0.40 22.72
CA LEU A 38 -9.15 1.61 22.33
C LEU A 38 -9.47 2.50 23.53
N THR A 39 -9.93 1.95 24.66
CA THR A 39 -10.21 2.74 25.87
C THR A 39 -9.02 3.56 26.34
N LYS A 40 -7.79 3.01 26.28
CA LYS A 40 -6.57 3.74 26.65
C LYS A 40 -6.17 4.74 25.57
N LEU A 41 -6.34 4.41 24.29
CA LEU A 41 -6.12 5.35 23.19
C LEU A 41 -7.01 6.59 23.34
N LEU A 42 -8.29 6.40 23.67
CA LEU A 42 -9.26 7.49 23.84
C LEU A 42 -8.97 8.43 25.02
N GLN A 43 -8.08 8.04 25.94
CA GLN A 43 -7.62 8.88 27.05
C GLN A 43 -6.46 9.81 26.67
N ARG A 44 -5.90 9.65 25.48
CA ARG A 44 -4.78 10.48 25.01
C ARG A 44 -5.28 11.85 24.56
N GLU A 45 -4.82 12.89 25.26
CA GLU A 45 -5.20 14.28 24.99
C GLU A 45 -4.87 14.71 23.56
N GLU A 46 -3.79 14.18 22.97
CA GLU A 46 -3.39 14.52 21.61
C GLU A 46 -4.47 14.15 20.57
N LEU A 47 -5.31 13.15 20.85
CA LEU A 47 -6.39 12.71 19.96
C LEU A 47 -7.67 13.54 20.11
N LEU A 48 -7.71 14.51 21.04
CA LEU A 48 -8.79 15.50 21.09
C LEU A 48 -8.69 16.49 19.94
N SER A 49 -7.49 16.66 19.38
CA SER A 49 -7.20 17.58 18.28
C SER A 49 -7.72 17.09 16.91
N PRO A 50 -7.80 18.00 15.94
CA PRO A 50 -8.05 17.65 14.54
C PRO A 50 -6.98 16.71 13.99
N GLY A 51 -7.41 15.74 13.20
CA GLY A 51 -6.51 14.80 12.54
C GLY A 51 -7.18 13.86 11.56
N ILE A 52 -6.35 12.99 11.01
CA ILE A 52 -6.76 11.86 10.17
C ILE A 52 -6.50 10.55 10.91
N TYR A 53 -7.25 9.51 10.58
CA TYR A 53 -7.07 8.18 11.16
C TYR A 53 -7.32 7.07 10.15
N PHE A 54 -6.74 5.91 10.43
CA PHE A 54 -6.80 4.70 9.64
C PHE A 54 -7.32 3.60 10.56
N LEU A 55 -8.37 2.88 10.15
CA LEU A 55 -8.80 1.64 10.80
C LEU A 55 -8.48 0.51 9.85
N THR A 56 -7.73 -0.49 10.33
CA THR A 56 -7.35 -1.65 9.53
C THR A 56 -7.93 -2.91 10.13
N GLY A 57 -8.33 -3.84 9.27
CA GLY A 57 -8.90 -5.11 9.66
C GLY A 57 -8.72 -6.16 8.58
N VAL A 58 -9.52 -7.22 8.68
CA VAL A 58 -9.61 -8.28 7.68
C VAL A 58 -11.09 -8.52 7.42
N ASP A 59 -11.46 -8.63 6.15
CA ASP A 59 -12.82 -8.97 5.75
C ASP A 59 -13.10 -10.45 6.07
N ALA A 60 -14.19 -10.72 6.78
CA ALA A 60 -14.48 -12.05 7.33
C ALA A 60 -14.84 -13.10 6.26
N GLU A 61 -15.26 -12.67 5.06
CA GLU A 61 -15.64 -13.60 3.98
C GLU A 61 -14.49 -13.86 3.01
N THR A 62 -13.67 -12.84 2.74
CA THR A 62 -12.64 -12.87 1.71
C THR A 62 -11.22 -13.00 2.23
N ASP A 63 -11.00 -12.86 3.55
CA ASP A 63 -9.70 -12.75 4.20
C ASP A 63 -8.83 -11.59 3.67
N MET A 64 -9.42 -10.65 2.93
CA MET A 64 -8.71 -9.51 2.37
C MET A 64 -8.44 -8.46 3.44
N PRO A 65 -7.26 -7.81 3.45
CA PRO A 65 -7.01 -6.68 4.32
C PRO A 65 -7.99 -5.54 4.01
N THR A 66 -8.62 -4.98 5.05
CA THR A 66 -9.54 -3.85 4.92
C THR A 66 -8.90 -2.56 5.44
N LEU A 67 -9.27 -1.45 4.80
CA LEU A 67 -8.78 -0.12 5.18
C LEU A 67 -9.93 0.89 5.17
N TYR A 68 -10.15 1.55 6.30
CA TYR A 68 -11.01 2.72 6.41
C TYR A 68 -10.15 3.94 6.75
N ILE A 69 -10.33 5.03 6.04
CA ILE A 69 -9.61 6.29 6.24
C ILE A 69 -10.62 7.34 6.68
N GLY A 70 -10.34 8.06 7.76
CA GLY A 70 -11.26 9.05 8.30
C GLY A 70 -10.56 10.35 8.67
N GLU A 71 -11.30 11.44 8.65
CA GLU A 71 -10.92 12.69 9.32
C GLU A 71 -11.85 13.01 10.49
N ALA A 72 -11.34 13.76 11.48
CA ALA A 72 -12.16 14.35 12.52
C ALA A 72 -11.50 15.59 13.12
N GLU A 73 -12.31 16.57 13.52
CA GLU A 73 -11.87 17.69 14.37
C GLU A 73 -11.58 17.24 15.81
N SER A 74 -12.10 16.07 16.18
CA SER A 74 -11.75 15.35 17.41
C SER A 74 -11.72 13.86 17.13
N VAL A 75 -10.51 13.32 17.01
CA VAL A 75 -10.29 11.91 16.69
C VAL A 75 -10.91 11.01 17.76
N VAL A 76 -10.81 11.37 19.05
CA VAL A 76 -11.48 10.63 20.15
C VAL A 76 -12.98 10.47 19.92
N LYS A 77 -13.69 11.57 19.60
CA LYS A 77 -15.14 11.52 19.40
C LYS A 77 -15.50 10.61 18.23
N ARG A 78 -14.71 10.64 17.17
CA ARG A 78 -14.96 9.86 15.97
C ARG A 78 -14.64 8.37 16.16
N LEU A 79 -13.51 8.04 16.79
CA LEU A 79 -13.16 6.66 17.11
C LEU A 79 -14.20 5.98 18.02
N LYS A 80 -14.78 6.71 18.99
CA LYS A 80 -15.91 6.21 19.79
C LYS A 80 -17.12 5.80 18.96
N GLN A 81 -17.38 6.47 17.84
CA GLN A 81 -18.48 6.11 16.93
C GLN A 81 -18.18 4.83 16.13
N HIS A 82 -16.90 4.49 15.97
CA HIS A 82 -16.42 3.30 15.26
C HIS A 82 -16.21 2.08 16.16
N ASP A 83 -16.36 2.20 17.47
CA ASP A 83 -16.21 1.10 18.44
C ASP A 83 -17.12 -0.11 18.13
N LYS A 84 -18.31 0.15 17.56
CA LYS A 84 -19.26 -0.90 17.15
C LYS A 84 -18.93 -1.58 15.81
N ARG A 85 -17.87 -1.16 15.11
CA ARG A 85 -17.45 -1.75 13.84
C ARG A 85 -16.29 -2.71 14.08
N GLU A 86 -16.19 -3.73 13.25
CA GLU A 86 -15.06 -4.65 13.31
C GLU A 86 -13.82 -4.05 12.64
N TRP A 87 -12.77 -3.83 13.44
CA TRP A 87 -11.43 -3.45 13.00
C TRP A 87 -10.41 -3.89 14.07
N ASN A 88 -9.15 -4.01 13.67
CA ASN A 88 -8.09 -4.64 14.47
C ASN A 88 -7.04 -3.64 14.96
N GLN A 89 -6.63 -2.70 14.10
CA GLN A 89 -5.64 -1.68 14.44
C GLN A 89 -6.14 -0.29 14.04
N VAL A 90 -5.66 0.71 14.77
CA VAL A 90 -5.84 2.12 14.42
C VAL A 90 -4.49 2.82 14.37
N ALA A 91 -4.34 3.75 13.42
CA ALA A 91 -3.36 4.83 13.51
C ALA A 91 -4.08 6.15 13.33
N ALA A 92 -3.71 7.15 14.12
CA ALA A 92 -4.16 8.53 13.99
C ALA A 92 -2.95 9.44 13.83
N PHE A 93 -3.09 10.46 12.99
CA PHE A 93 -2.11 11.52 12.77
C PHE A 93 -2.76 12.84 13.12
N VAL A 94 -2.14 13.54 14.07
CA VAL A 94 -2.57 14.84 14.59
C VAL A 94 -1.38 15.80 14.54
N SER A 95 -1.63 17.10 14.74
CA SER A 95 -0.55 18.08 14.89
C SER A 95 -0.33 18.49 16.35
N LYS A 96 0.91 18.81 16.69
CA LYS A 96 1.34 19.32 18.00
C LYS A 96 1.11 20.82 18.18
N ASP A 97 0.87 21.55 17.09
CA ASP A 97 0.84 23.03 17.05
C ASP A 97 -0.54 23.62 16.67
N GLU A 98 -1.62 22.83 16.78
CA GLU A 98 -3.01 23.24 16.52
C GLU A 98 -3.30 23.80 15.10
N ASN A 99 -2.36 23.69 14.16
CA ASN A 99 -2.48 24.28 12.81
C ASN A 99 -3.33 23.45 11.82
N LEU A 100 -3.79 22.25 12.19
CA LEU A 100 -4.67 21.45 11.34
C LEU A 100 -6.12 21.92 11.43
N THR A 101 -6.61 22.53 10.35
CA THR A 101 -8.01 22.93 10.21
C THR A 101 -8.87 21.80 9.64
N LYS A 102 -10.20 21.98 9.66
CA LYS A 102 -11.14 21.08 8.99
C LYS A 102 -10.84 20.88 7.50
N ALA A 103 -10.44 21.95 6.82
CA ALA A 103 -10.11 21.88 5.39
C ALA A 103 -8.83 21.05 5.17
N HIS A 104 -7.82 21.22 6.01
CA HIS A 104 -6.56 20.45 5.95
C HIS A 104 -6.81 18.95 6.09
N ILE A 105 -7.53 18.53 7.13
CA ILE A 105 -7.78 17.09 7.37
C ILE A 105 -8.68 16.45 6.30
N ARG A 106 -9.62 17.20 5.72
CA ARG A 106 -10.41 16.75 4.56
C ARG A 106 -9.58 16.59 3.29
N TYR A 107 -8.65 17.52 3.05
CA TYR A 107 -7.71 17.40 1.93
C TYR A 107 -6.85 16.14 2.07
N LEU A 108 -6.25 15.93 3.25
CA LEU A 108 -5.43 14.76 3.54
C LEU A 108 -6.22 13.45 3.38
N GLU A 109 -7.43 13.36 3.95
CA GLU A 109 -8.29 12.19 3.82
C GLU A 109 -8.62 11.89 2.35
N GLY A 110 -9.03 12.90 1.58
CA GLY A 110 -9.32 12.73 0.14
C GLY A 110 -8.10 12.23 -0.63
N ALA A 111 -6.93 12.83 -0.40
CA ALA A 111 -5.68 12.47 -1.04
C ALA A 111 -5.22 11.03 -0.70
N LEU A 112 -5.51 10.56 0.52
CA LEU A 112 -5.24 9.20 0.97
C LEU A 112 -6.22 8.19 0.41
N ILE A 113 -7.52 8.50 0.36
CA ILE A 113 -8.54 7.62 -0.24
C ILE A 113 -8.24 7.38 -1.72
N VAL A 114 -7.89 8.43 -2.48
CA VAL A 114 -7.51 8.29 -3.89
C VAL A 114 -6.31 7.36 -4.05
N ARG A 115 -5.26 7.54 -3.25
CA ARG A 115 -4.07 6.67 -3.28
C ARG A 115 -4.41 5.22 -2.92
N ALA A 116 -5.19 5.01 -1.87
CA ALA A 116 -5.58 3.68 -1.44
C ALA A 116 -6.42 2.95 -2.50
N ASN A 117 -7.34 3.64 -3.18
CA ASN A 117 -8.15 3.07 -4.26
C ASN A 117 -7.37 2.73 -5.53
N HIS A 118 -6.19 3.32 -5.75
CA HIS A 118 -5.32 2.92 -6.86
C HIS A 118 -4.62 1.57 -6.61
N SER A 119 -4.53 1.15 -5.35
CA SER A 119 -3.98 -0.14 -4.95
C SER A 119 -5.04 -1.25 -5.01
N ASN A 120 -4.61 -2.45 -5.42
CA ASN A 120 -5.43 -3.67 -5.32
C ASN A 120 -5.06 -4.49 -4.07
N ALA A 121 -4.25 -3.94 -3.16
CA ALA A 121 -3.74 -4.65 -1.99
C ALA A 121 -4.76 -4.74 -0.84
N VAL A 122 -5.76 -3.85 -0.83
CA VAL A 122 -6.74 -3.74 0.26
C VAL A 122 -8.13 -3.47 -0.27
N GLN A 123 -9.13 -3.84 0.52
CA GLN A 123 -10.50 -3.39 0.33
C GLN A 123 -10.71 -2.06 1.08
N VAL A 124 -10.88 -0.96 0.35
CA VAL A 124 -11.18 0.35 0.95
C VAL A 124 -12.67 0.42 1.31
N LEU A 125 -12.98 0.74 2.57
CA LEU A 125 -14.34 0.75 3.10
C LEU A 125 -15.05 2.12 3.03
N ASN A 126 -14.38 3.14 2.48
CA ASN A 126 -14.93 4.48 2.35
C ASN A 126 -15.97 4.53 1.21
N ASN A 127 -17.25 4.71 1.57
CA ASN A 127 -18.35 4.80 0.60
C ASN A 127 -18.51 6.19 -0.04
N ALA A 128 -17.82 7.21 0.47
CA ALA A 128 -17.96 8.60 0.03
C ALA A 128 -16.60 9.22 -0.30
N SER A 129 -16.56 10.04 -1.35
CA SER A 129 -15.40 10.87 -1.66
C SER A 129 -15.21 11.94 -0.61
N SER A 130 -13.98 12.14 -0.16
CA SER A 130 -13.56 13.29 0.66
C SER A 130 -12.63 14.22 -0.12
N GLY A 131 -12.30 15.35 0.48
CA GLY A 131 -11.49 16.39 -0.12
C GLY A 131 -11.93 17.79 0.30
N ALA A 132 -11.00 18.73 0.15
CA ALA A 132 -11.23 20.16 0.26
C ALA A 132 -10.31 20.87 -0.74
N LYS A 133 -10.72 22.03 -1.25
CA LYS A 133 -9.83 22.90 -2.04
C LYS A 133 -9.09 23.81 -1.07
N LEU A 134 -7.77 23.83 -1.17
CA LEU A 134 -6.90 24.66 -0.35
C LEU A 134 -6.25 25.77 -1.19
N PRO A 135 -5.87 26.91 -0.58
CA PRO A 135 -4.89 27.82 -1.17
C PRO A 135 -3.58 27.09 -1.51
N GLU A 136 -2.84 27.62 -2.49
CA GLU A 136 -1.58 27.00 -2.97
C GLU A 136 -0.58 26.74 -1.84
N SER A 137 -0.40 27.71 -0.93
CA SER A 137 0.51 27.58 0.21
C SER A 137 0.11 26.44 1.15
N ASP A 138 -1.17 26.39 1.54
CA ASP A 138 -1.69 25.36 2.45
C ASP A 138 -1.67 23.97 1.80
N GLN A 139 -1.94 23.91 0.48
CA GLN A 139 -1.84 22.67 -0.28
C GLN A 139 -0.41 22.13 -0.28
N ALA A 140 0.58 22.98 -0.56
CA ALA A 140 1.99 22.59 -0.55
C ALA A 140 2.43 22.08 0.83
N GLU A 141 1.97 22.72 1.91
CA GLU A 141 2.23 22.26 3.27
C GLU A 141 1.57 20.91 3.56
N MET A 142 0.32 20.71 3.14
CA MET A 142 -0.39 19.45 3.33
C MET A 142 0.17 18.31 2.50
N ASP A 143 0.73 18.59 1.33
CA ASP A 143 1.44 17.59 0.53
C ASP A 143 2.71 17.12 1.27
N VAL A 144 3.47 18.03 1.89
CA VAL A 144 4.59 17.66 2.76
C VAL A 144 4.11 16.87 3.98
N PHE A 145 3.03 17.29 4.64
CA PHE A 145 2.45 16.54 5.75
C PHE A 145 2.07 15.12 5.34
N LEU A 146 1.43 14.98 4.17
CA LEU A 146 1.04 13.70 3.60
C LEU A 146 2.25 12.80 3.32
N GLU A 147 3.34 13.32 2.76
CA GLU A 147 4.57 12.54 2.57
C GLU A 147 5.11 11.97 3.89
N LYS A 148 5.06 12.76 4.97
CA LYS A 148 5.49 12.33 6.31
C LYS A 148 4.55 11.28 6.89
N VAL A 149 3.24 11.40 6.67
CA VAL A 149 2.25 10.36 7.01
C VAL A 149 2.59 9.06 6.29
N LEU A 150 2.79 9.10 4.97
CA LEU A 150 3.13 7.94 4.15
C LEU A 150 4.47 7.31 4.56
N GLN A 151 5.45 8.11 4.96
CA GLN A 151 6.74 7.64 5.46
C GLN A 151 6.61 6.89 6.80
N LEU A 152 5.70 7.33 7.68
CA LEU A 152 5.51 6.72 9.00
C LEU A 152 4.60 5.49 8.99
N LEU A 153 3.60 5.44 8.12
CA LEU A 153 2.60 4.36 8.08
C LEU A 153 3.19 2.93 8.14
N PRO A 154 4.23 2.57 7.35
CA PRO A 154 4.82 1.23 7.40
C PRO A 154 5.44 0.86 8.76
N LEU A 155 5.83 1.85 9.56
CA LEU A 155 6.47 1.64 10.87
C LEU A 155 5.47 1.48 12.01
N LEU A 156 4.19 1.75 11.74
CA LEU A 156 3.14 1.75 12.74
C LEU A 156 2.44 0.39 12.86
N SER A 157 3.02 -0.73 12.41
CA SER A 157 2.51 -2.10 12.65
C SER A 157 0.99 -2.26 12.41
N LEU A 158 0.46 -1.73 11.31
CA LEU A 158 -0.98 -1.74 11.00
C LEU A 158 -1.45 -2.97 10.21
N GLY A 159 -0.61 -4.02 10.15
CA GLY A 159 -0.83 -5.19 9.31
C GLY A 159 -0.64 -4.89 7.83
N ASN A 160 -1.17 -5.75 6.95
CA ASN A 160 -0.95 -5.64 5.51
C ASN A 160 -1.75 -4.51 4.85
N ALA A 161 -2.64 -3.83 5.58
CA ALA A 161 -3.47 -2.77 5.03
C ALA A 161 -2.67 -1.52 4.60
N VAL A 162 -1.47 -1.30 5.16
CA VAL A 162 -0.59 -0.20 4.72
C VAL A 162 0.03 -0.43 3.35
N ASP A 163 -0.07 -1.65 2.81
CA ASP A 163 0.39 -1.96 1.45
C ASP A 163 -0.42 -1.21 0.39
N ALA A 164 -1.59 -0.68 0.76
CA ALA A 164 -2.35 0.28 -0.05
C ALA A 164 -1.54 1.51 -0.49
N PHE A 165 -0.49 1.86 0.28
CA PHE A 165 0.32 3.07 0.09
C PHE A 165 1.75 2.79 -0.37
N LYS A 166 2.10 1.52 -0.62
CA LYS A 166 3.42 1.20 -1.17
C LYS A 166 3.53 1.82 -2.56
N ILE A 167 4.50 2.71 -2.73
CA ILE A 167 4.89 3.19 -4.04
C ILE A 167 5.56 2.02 -4.76
N ILE A 168 4.90 1.48 -5.76
CA ILE A 168 5.56 0.65 -6.75
C ILE A 168 6.49 1.61 -7.50
N GLU A 169 7.80 1.51 -7.28
CA GLU A 169 8.76 2.27 -8.06
C GLU A 169 8.62 1.88 -9.53
N SER A 170 7.85 2.63 -10.31
CA SER A 170 7.81 2.49 -11.76
C SER A 170 9.15 2.94 -12.33
N ASN A 171 9.55 2.34 -13.45
CA ASN A 171 10.85 2.58 -14.09
C ASN A 171 10.95 3.92 -14.84
N ASP A 172 10.01 4.84 -14.64
CA ASP A 172 9.92 6.10 -15.40
C ASP A 172 10.81 7.24 -14.85
N ASP A 173 11.66 6.99 -13.85
CA ASP A 173 12.67 7.96 -13.42
C ASP A 173 13.88 7.95 -14.38
N PRO A 174 14.05 8.97 -15.25
CA PRO A 174 15.12 9.00 -16.26
C PRO A 174 16.52 9.18 -15.65
N LEU A 175 16.62 9.50 -14.36
CA LEU A 175 17.88 9.77 -13.67
C LEU A 175 18.52 8.51 -13.05
N ASN A 176 17.85 7.36 -13.10
CA ASN A 176 18.37 6.12 -12.52
C ASN A 176 19.11 5.26 -13.56
N ILE A 177 20.32 5.70 -13.93
CA ILE A 177 21.16 5.13 -15.01
C ILE A 177 21.52 3.64 -14.76
N ASN A 178 21.37 3.13 -13.54
CA ASN A 178 21.60 1.72 -13.19
C ASN A 178 20.38 0.80 -13.38
N ASN A 179 19.21 1.34 -13.73
CA ASN A 179 17.95 0.60 -13.66
C ASN A 179 17.67 -0.30 -14.89
N SER A 180 18.45 -0.19 -15.96
CA SER A 180 18.33 -1.10 -17.12
C SER A 180 18.92 -2.50 -16.86
N GLU A 181 19.78 -2.64 -15.84
CA GLU A 181 20.42 -3.91 -15.49
C GLU A 181 19.61 -4.76 -14.51
N SER A 182 18.68 -4.13 -13.78
CA SER A 182 17.79 -4.79 -12.80
C SER A 182 16.52 -5.34 -13.44
N VAL A 183 16.19 -4.96 -14.68
CA VAL A 183 15.01 -5.44 -15.39
C VAL A 183 15.21 -6.87 -15.84
N LEU A 184 14.27 -7.72 -15.41
CA LEU A 184 14.20 -9.11 -15.74
C LEU A 184 13.04 -9.36 -16.70
N THR A 185 13.24 -10.32 -17.59
CA THR A 185 12.30 -10.71 -18.62
C THR A 185 11.87 -12.16 -18.39
N CYS A 186 10.57 -12.42 -18.48
CA CYS A 186 10.00 -13.76 -18.51
C CYS A 186 9.29 -13.97 -19.85
N SER A 187 9.72 -14.97 -20.61
CA SER A 187 9.13 -15.27 -21.91
C SER A 187 8.49 -16.65 -21.94
N ILE A 188 7.34 -16.75 -22.60
CA ILE A 188 6.58 -17.99 -22.74
C ILE A 188 5.72 -17.95 -24.02
N LYS A 189 5.89 -18.95 -24.90
CA LYS A 189 5.11 -19.08 -26.15
C LYS A 189 5.07 -17.80 -27.01
N GLY A 190 6.17 -17.05 -27.08
CA GLY A 190 6.26 -15.79 -27.82
C GLY A 190 5.83 -14.54 -27.03
N PHE A 191 5.12 -14.69 -25.92
CA PHE A 191 4.74 -13.59 -25.05
C PHE A 191 5.86 -13.23 -24.08
N THR A 192 5.99 -11.94 -23.78
CA THR A 192 7.04 -11.42 -22.92
C THR A 192 6.48 -10.52 -21.82
N ALA A 193 6.91 -10.78 -20.59
CA ALA A 193 6.67 -9.92 -19.44
C ALA A 193 8.00 -9.35 -18.93
N LYS A 194 7.96 -8.11 -18.49
CA LYS A 194 9.10 -7.43 -17.85
C LYS A 194 8.77 -7.12 -16.40
N GLY A 195 9.78 -7.17 -15.56
CA GLY A 195 9.63 -6.87 -14.15
C GLY A 195 10.94 -6.67 -13.44
N LYS A 196 10.87 -6.38 -12.15
CA LYS A 196 12.05 -6.26 -11.28
C LYS A 196 11.76 -6.82 -9.90
N ARG A 197 12.82 -7.28 -9.24
CA ARG A 197 12.74 -7.65 -7.83
C ARG A 197 12.69 -6.39 -6.98
N THR A 198 11.89 -6.42 -5.93
CA THR A 198 11.78 -5.35 -4.93
C THR A 198 12.10 -5.91 -3.56
N ALA A 199 12.24 -5.06 -2.55
CA ALA A 199 12.41 -5.51 -1.17
C ALA A 199 11.22 -6.37 -0.67
N ASN A 200 10.01 -6.17 -1.21
CA ASN A 200 8.78 -6.82 -0.75
C ASN A 200 8.31 -7.97 -1.65
N GLY A 201 8.92 -8.16 -2.83
CA GLY A 201 8.47 -9.17 -3.77
C GLY A 201 9.02 -8.97 -5.18
N PHE A 202 8.11 -8.88 -6.15
CA PHE A 202 8.45 -8.78 -7.56
C PHE A 202 7.39 -7.99 -8.34
N VAL A 203 7.79 -6.87 -8.91
CA VAL A 203 6.92 -6.02 -9.73
C VAL A 203 6.94 -6.51 -11.16
N VAL A 204 5.75 -6.72 -11.74
CA VAL A 204 5.56 -6.88 -13.19
C VAL A 204 5.05 -5.55 -13.74
N PHE A 205 5.69 -5.07 -14.80
CA PHE A 205 5.35 -3.77 -15.38
C PHE A 205 4.10 -3.85 -16.24
N LYS A 206 3.41 -2.72 -16.35
CA LYS A 206 2.34 -2.45 -17.32
C LYS A 206 2.78 -2.89 -18.72
N ASP A 207 1.81 -3.33 -19.52
CA ASP A 207 1.96 -3.83 -20.89
C ASP A 207 2.75 -5.14 -21.00
N SER A 208 3.14 -5.75 -19.87
CA SER A 208 3.65 -7.12 -19.86
C SER A 208 2.59 -8.11 -20.32
N GLN A 209 3.02 -9.16 -21.02
CA GLN A 209 2.13 -10.16 -21.61
C GLN A 209 2.15 -11.46 -20.81
N ALA A 210 1.01 -12.13 -20.76
CA ALA A 210 0.82 -13.44 -20.16
C ALA A 210 0.02 -14.35 -21.09
N VAL A 211 0.21 -15.67 -21.03
CA VAL A 211 -0.59 -16.60 -21.84
C VAL A 211 -2.08 -16.45 -21.52
N ALA A 212 -2.98 -16.61 -22.48
CA ALA A 212 -4.43 -16.62 -22.23
C ALA A 212 -4.92 -17.93 -21.58
N ILE A 213 -4.30 -19.06 -21.97
CA ILE A 213 -4.74 -20.40 -21.57
C ILE A 213 -3.94 -20.91 -20.37
N ASP A 214 -4.66 -21.31 -19.32
CA ASP A 214 -4.08 -21.95 -18.14
C ASP A 214 -3.63 -23.40 -18.42
N ARG A 215 -2.62 -23.86 -17.69
CA ARG A 215 -2.17 -25.25 -17.71
C ARG A 215 -3.10 -26.10 -16.86
N ALA A 216 -3.31 -27.35 -17.27
CA ALA A 216 -4.23 -28.29 -16.59
C ALA A 216 -3.95 -28.49 -15.08
N SER A 217 -2.72 -28.23 -14.60
CA SER A 217 -2.30 -28.45 -13.22
C SER A 217 -2.41 -27.21 -12.30
N SER A 218 -3.13 -26.15 -12.69
CA SER A 218 -3.03 -24.84 -12.01
C SER A 218 -4.32 -24.27 -11.39
N ASN A 219 -5.11 -25.10 -10.70
CA ASN A 219 -6.39 -24.69 -10.10
C ASN A 219 -6.32 -23.40 -9.25
N ARG A 220 -5.29 -23.26 -8.40
CA ARG A 220 -5.12 -22.06 -7.56
C ARG A 220 -4.75 -20.80 -8.36
N ILE A 221 -3.98 -20.96 -9.43
CA ILE A 221 -3.54 -19.86 -10.30
C ILE A 221 -4.69 -19.39 -11.19
N LYS A 222 -5.51 -20.34 -11.67
CA LYS A 222 -6.72 -20.05 -12.44
C LYS A 222 -7.68 -19.13 -11.67
N LYS A 223 -8.01 -19.48 -10.42
CA LYS A 223 -8.87 -18.63 -9.57
C LYS A 223 -8.32 -17.21 -9.40
N LYS A 224 -6.99 -17.07 -9.22
CA LYS A 224 -6.35 -15.74 -9.12
C LYS A 224 -6.39 -14.97 -10.44
N ARG A 225 -6.19 -15.62 -11.58
CA ARG A 225 -6.26 -14.98 -12.91
C ARG A 225 -7.67 -14.54 -13.24
N GLU A 226 -8.68 -15.34 -12.93
CA GLU A 226 -10.10 -14.98 -13.04
C GLU A 226 -10.41 -13.73 -12.20
N GLN A 227 -9.89 -13.67 -10.97
CA GLN A 227 -10.03 -12.48 -10.12
C GLN A 227 -9.32 -11.25 -10.74
N TYR A 228 -8.10 -11.40 -11.24
CA TYR A 228 -7.37 -10.29 -11.89
C TYR A 228 -8.01 -9.80 -13.19
N LEU A 229 -8.69 -10.69 -13.93
CA LEU A 229 -9.51 -10.30 -15.08
C LEU A 229 -10.73 -9.50 -14.63
N LYS A 230 -11.42 -9.95 -13.57
CA LYS A 230 -12.56 -9.25 -12.99
C LYS A 230 -12.17 -7.86 -12.44
N ASP A 231 -11.00 -7.76 -11.83
CA ASP A 231 -10.46 -6.52 -11.25
C ASP A 231 -9.82 -5.60 -12.31
N GLY A 232 -9.81 -6.01 -13.58
CA GLY A 232 -9.23 -5.25 -14.69
C GLY A 232 -7.71 -5.11 -14.64
N LEU A 233 -7.02 -5.87 -13.79
CA LEU A 233 -5.55 -5.92 -13.75
C LEU A 233 -4.99 -6.61 -14.99
N LEU A 234 -5.65 -7.68 -15.43
CA LEU A 234 -5.38 -8.38 -16.68
C LEU A 234 -6.54 -8.12 -17.64
N VAL A 235 -6.23 -7.91 -18.91
CA VAL A 235 -7.21 -7.82 -19.99
C VAL A 235 -6.85 -8.78 -21.10
N LEU A 236 -7.84 -9.45 -21.69
CA LEU A 236 -7.65 -10.29 -22.86
C LEU A 236 -7.46 -9.38 -24.09
N ASN A 237 -6.32 -9.54 -24.75
CA ASN A 237 -5.98 -8.89 -26.00
C ASN A 237 -5.71 -9.99 -27.04
N ASP A 238 -6.72 -10.30 -27.84
CA ASP A 238 -6.73 -11.39 -28.81
C ASP A 238 -6.36 -12.76 -28.19
N ASP A 239 -5.10 -13.16 -28.29
CA ASP A 239 -4.58 -14.48 -27.92
C ASP A 239 -3.79 -14.51 -26.60
N HIS A 240 -3.64 -13.36 -25.93
CA HIS A 240 -2.88 -13.22 -24.68
C HIS A 240 -3.53 -12.25 -23.69
N LEU A 241 -3.06 -12.30 -22.44
CA LEU A 241 -3.44 -11.32 -21.43
C LEU A 241 -2.38 -10.23 -21.34
N VAL A 242 -2.81 -9.00 -21.06
CA VAL A 242 -1.94 -7.84 -20.87
C VAL A 242 -2.18 -7.22 -19.50
N PHE A 243 -1.11 -6.85 -18.81
CA PHE A 243 -1.17 -6.11 -17.54
C PHE A 243 -1.53 -4.64 -17.80
N THR A 244 -2.60 -4.14 -17.18
CA THR A 244 -3.09 -2.76 -17.38
C THR A 244 -2.34 -1.72 -16.56
N LYS A 245 -1.64 -2.16 -15.50
CA LYS A 245 -0.81 -1.35 -14.62
C LYS A 245 0.33 -2.19 -14.03
N ASP A 246 1.34 -1.52 -13.48
CA ASP A 246 2.38 -2.18 -12.68
C ASP A 246 1.74 -2.90 -11.49
N TYR A 247 2.24 -4.10 -11.18
CA TYR A 247 1.70 -4.92 -10.10
C TYR A 247 2.78 -5.69 -9.37
N GLU A 248 2.81 -5.52 -8.04
CA GLU A 248 3.75 -6.22 -7.16
C GLU A 248 3.17 -7.56 -6.70
N PHE A 249 3.82 -8.65 -7.10
CA PHE A 249 3.57 -9.99 -6.58
C PHE A 249 4.43 -10.26 -5.35
N SER A 250 3.97 -11.16 -4.48
CA SER A 250 4.70 -11.55 -3.27
C SER A 250 6.04 -12.26 -3.54
N SER A 251 6.30 -12.71 -4.77
CA SER A 251 7.56 -13.34 -5.15
C SER A 251 7.74 -13.41 -6.67
N PRO A 252 8.99 -13.60 -7.16
CA PRO A 252 9.25 -13.87 -8.57
C PRO A 252 8.47 -15.09 -9.10
N SER A 253 8.30 -16.13 -8.28
CA SER A 253 7.57 -17.35 -8.64
C SER A 253 6.07 -17.11 -8.76
N ALA A 254 5.47 -16.30 -7.88
CA ALA A 254 4.07 -15.92 -7.98
C ALA A 254 3.80 -15.13 -9.28
N ALA A 255 4.67 -14.17 -9.60
CA ALA A 255 4.61 -13.41 -10.86
C ALA A 255 4.71 -14.32 -12.08
N ALA A 256 5.75 -15.16 -12.14
CA ALA A 256 5.97 -16.10 -13.25
C ALA A 256 4.81 -17.08 -13.40
N ALA A 257 4.16 -17.50 -12.31
CA ALA A 257 3.04 -18.42 -12.36
C ALA A 257 1.80 -17.82 -13.03
N ILE A 258 1.52 -16.53 -12.77
CA ILE A 258 0.44 -15.80 -13.44
C ILE A 258 0.75 -15.61 -14.91
N ILE A 259 1.98 -15.22 -15.25
CA ILE A 259 2.41 -14.98 -16.65
C ILE A 259 2.37 -16.26 -17.49
N ARG A 260 2.81 -17.38 -16.93
CA ARG A 260 2.97 -18.65 -17.65
C ARG A 260 1.74 -19.56 -17.57
N GLY A 261 0.68 -19.12 -16.90
CA GLY A 261 -0.59 -19.83 -16.75
C GLY A 261 -0.48 -21.10 -15.90
N GLY A 262 0.41 -21.13 -14.90
CA GLY A 262 0.57 -22.28 -14.02
C GLY A 262 1.85 -22.25 -13.19
N SER A 263 2.03 -23.24 -12.31
CA SER A 263 3.18 -23.27 -11.39
C SER A 263 4.51 -23.07 -12.14
N SER A 264 5.33 -22.15 -11.65
CA SER A 264 6.60 -21.80 -12.27
C SER A 264 7.64 -21.40 -11.24
N ASN A 265 8.89 -21.80 -11.48
CA ASN A 265 10.02 -21.35 -10.68
C ASN A 265 10.49 -19.98 -11.20
N GLY A 266 10.19 -18.92 -10.44
CA GLY A 266 10.55 -17.55 -10.81
C GLY A 266 12.05 -17.34 -10.91
N LEU A 267 12.85 -17.99 -10.06
CA LEU A 267 14.31 -17.83 -10.06
C LEU A 267 14.96 -18.29 -11.38
N ILE A 268 14.30 -19.20 -12.11
CA ILE A 268 14.76 -19.70 -13.41
C ILE A 268 14.07 -18.96 -14.56
N SER A 269 12.81 -18.59 -14.36
CA SER A 269 11.94 -18.04 -15.43
C SER A 269 12.23 -16.58 -15.74
N TRP A 270 12.73 -15.83 -14.77
CA TRP A 270 13.13 -14.43 -14.91
C TRP A 270 14.60 -14.35 -15.26
N LYS A 271 14.94 -13.64 -16.33
CA LYS A 271 16.30 -13.50 -16.85
C LYS A 271 16.66 -12.06 -17.14
N ASN A 272 17.91 -11.66 -16.92
CA ASN A 272 18.37 -10.33 -17.30
C ASN A 272 18.55 -10.20 -18.82
N LYS A 273 18.98 -9.01 -19.27
CA LYS A 273 19.30 -8.72 -20.69
C LYS A 273 20.30 -9.69 -21.33
N ASN A 274 21.17 -10.31 -20.52
CA ASN A 274 22.19 -11.28 -20.98
C ASN A 274 21.67 -12.74 -20.94
N GLY A 275 20.40 -12.96 -20.60
CA GLY A 275 19.81 -14.30 -20.51
C GLY A 275 20.18 -15.08 -19.24
N VAL A 276 20.88 -14.46 -18.29
CA VAL A 276 21.25 -15.05 -17.00
C VAL A 276 20.01 -15.10 -16.10
N ALA A 277 19.75 -16.27 -15.52
CA ALA A 277 18.60 -16.47 -14.65
C ALA A 277 18.76 -15.74 -13.32
N LEU A 278 17.65 -15.30 -12.73
CA LEU A 278 17.64 -14.62 -11.43
C LEU A 278 18.34 -15.43 -10.33
N LYS A 279 18.27 -16.77 -10.38
CA LYS A 279 18.97 -17.66 -9.45
C LYS A 279 20.49 -17.43 -9.44
N ASP A 280 21.07 -17.12 -10.59
CA ASP A 280 22.53 -17.01 -10.78
C ASP A 280 23.03 -15.56 -10.65
N LEU A 281 22.11 -14.62 -10.43
CA LEU A 281 22.40 -13.22 -10.13
C LEU A 281 22.45 -12.94 -8.63
N GLU A 282 22.05 -13.92 -7.80
CA GLU A 282 21.96 -13.85 -6.34
C GLU A 282 23.05 -14.67 -5.65
#